data_AF-A0A0B4EWZ1-F1
#
_entry.id   AF-A0A0B4EWZ1-F1
#
_cell.length_a   1.000
_cell.length_b   1.000
_cell.length_c   1.000
_cell.angle_alpha   90.00
_cell.angle_beta   90.00
_cell.angle_gamma   90.00
#
_symmetry.space_group_name_H-M   'P 1'
#
loop_
_entity.id
_entity.type
_entity.pdbx_description
1 polymer ?
#
loop_
_entity_poly.entity_id
_entity_poly.type
_entity_poly.pdbx_seq_one_letter_code
_entity_poly.pdbx_strand_id
1 'polypeptide(L)'
;MKQEEIYERNGNIYLWHPDIRKQLQSIEEKANYRLGDLLEIKQGIVSGCDKAFVFSHYEEELGEYLKPFYKNKDIFSYSLQKQEELWILYLDEKRKWKDVLEKYLSPYREKLEKRREVQLGKIAWWNLQWARDERMFQGPKILGRQRCKGNWFAYSEEEVYGSADIYYFLPKKEKLDLFYILAYLNSSLFSFWYQHCGKKKGNLLEFYSKPLLKVPIYYPENIEERQEISKLASLQIEKYSRERQQKIENYFKI
;
A
#
# COMPACT_ATOMS: atom_id res chain seq x y z
N MET A 1 9.32 -31.80 26.19
CA MET A 1 8.85 -30.95 25.08
C MET A 1 7.38 -31.26 24.87
N LYS A 2 6.48 -30.35 25.22
CA LYS A 2 5.05 -30.54 24.97
C LYS A 2 4.78 -30.39 23.48
N GLN A 3 3.93 -31.28 22.98
CA GLN A 3 3.46 -31.42 21.61
C GLN A 3 3.07 -30.04 21.05
N GLU A 4 3.77 -29.57 20.03
CA GLU A 4 3.39 -28.38 19.27
C GLU A 4 2.05 -28.70 18.60
N GLU A 5 0.98 -28.07 19.09
CA GLU A 5 -0.36 -28.30 18.53
C GLU A 5 -0.41 -27.71 17.12
N ILE A 6 -0.69 -28.58 16.16
CA ILE A 6 -0.84 -28.27 14.74
C ILE A 6 -2.26 -27.75 14.53
N TYR A 7 -2.44 -26.58 13.93
CA TYR A 7 -3.76 -25.99 13.66
C TYR A 7 -3.99 -25.82 12.17
N GLU A 8 -5.16 -26.24 11.69
CA GLU A 8 -5.56 -25.99 10.31
C GLU A 8 -6.46 -24.75 10.23
N ARG A 9 -6.19 -23.87 9.26
CA ARG A 9 -7.03 -22.72 8.93
C ARG A 9 -6.95 -22.40 7.44
N ASN A 10 -8.10 -22.34 6.77
CA ASN A 10 -8.21 -22.05 5.33
C ASN A 10 -7.32 -22.95 4.45
N GLY A 11 -7.18 -24.24 4.82
CA GLY A 11 -6.34 -25.22 4.11
C GLY A 11 -4.84 -25.07 4.37
N ASN A 12 -4.42 -24.19 5.29
CA ASN A 12 -3.03 -24.06 5.72
C ASN A 12 -2.87 -24.61 7.14
N ILE A 13 -1.72 -25.21 7.39
CA ILE A 13 -1.31 -25.69 8.70
C ILE A 13 -0.42 -24.64 9.38
N TYR A 14 -0.74 -24.32 10.63
CA TYR A 14 -0.04 -23.37 11.48
C TYR A 14 0.41 -24.03 12.78
N LEU A 15 1.55 -23.57 13.29
CA LEU A 15 2.06 -23.92 14.61
C LEU A 15 2.02 -22.66 15.47
N TRP A 16 0.93 -22.46 16.20
CA TRP A 16 0.74 -21.30 17.08
C TRP A 16 0.78 -21.69 18.55
N HIS A 17 1.32 -20.82 19.40
CA HIS A 17 1.10 -21.00 20.83
C HIS A 17 -0.41 -20.89 21.13
N PRO A 18 -1.00 -21.68 22.05
CA PRO A 18 -2.43 -21.60 22.38
C PRO A 18 -2.93 -20.17 22.68
N ASP A 19 -2.11 -19.34 23.33
CA ASP A 19 -2.43 -17.93 23.60
C ASP A 19 -2.57 -17.10 22.32
N ILE A 20 -1.66 -17.30 21.36
CA ILE A 20 -1.70 -16.63 20.05
C ILE A 20 -2.98 -17.06 19.33
N ARG A 21 -3.30 -18.35 19.32
CA ARG A 21 -4.52 -18.86 18.72
C ARG A 21 -5.77 -18.22 19.34
N LYS A 22 -5.84 -18.15 20.67
CA LYS A 22 -6.97 -17.55 21.39
C LYS A 22 -7.15 -16.06 21.03
N GLN A 23 -6.05 -15.31 20.97
CA GLN A 23 -6.09 -13.91 20.55
C GLN A 23 -6.54 -13.75 19.10
N LEU A 24 -5.99 -14.57 18.18
CA LEU A 24 -6.42 -14.57 16.79
C LEU A 24 -7.90 -14.92 16.65
N GLN A 25 -8.40 -15.92 17.38
CA GLN A 25 -9.81 -16.26 17.38
C GLN A 25 -10.68 -15.09 17.87
N SER A 26 -10.29 -14.41 18.95
CA SER A 26 -11.02 -13.24 19.44
C SER A 26 -11.05 -12.08 18.43
N ILE A 27 -9.96 -11.86 17.66
CA ILE A 27 -9.95 -10.90 16.56
C ILE A 27 -10.99 -11.27 15.50
N GLU A 28 -11.06 -12.55 15.13
CA GLU A 28 -11.99 -13.05 14.13
C GLU A 28 -13.45 -12.97 14.59
N GLU A 29 -13.73 -13.29 15.85
CA GLU A 29 -15.08 -13.24 16.43
C GLU A 29 -15.61 -11.80 16.57
N LYS A 30 -14.72 -10.83 16.87
CA LYS A 30 -15.09 -9.41 16.95
C LYS A 30 -15.22 -8.73 15.60
N ALA A 31 -14.57 -9.26 14.55
CA ALA A 31 -14.57 -8.63 13.24
C ALA A 31 -15.91 -8.80 12.52
N ASN A 32 -16.46 -7.69 12.02
CA ASN A 32 -17.64 -7.68 11.18
C ASN A 32 -17.32 -7.51 9.69
N TYR A 33 -16.08 -7.16 9.35
CA TYR A 33 -15.60 -7.02 7.97
C TYR A 33 -14.21 -7.59 7.77
N ARG A 34 -13.86 -7.80 6.50
CA ARG A 34 -12.48 -7.83 6.03
C ARG A 34 -12.12 -6.51 5.38
N LEU A 35 -10.83 -6.16 5.35
CA LEU A 35 -10.39 -4.98 4.60
C LEU A 35 -10.81 -5.06 3.12
N GLY A 36 -10.86 -6.26 2.54
CA GLY A 36 -11.31 -6.45 1.17
C GLY A 36 -12.80 -6.19 0.92
N ASP A 37 -13.63 -6.14 1.96
CA ASP A 37 -15.04 -5.75 1.85
C ASP A 37 -15.19 -4.23 1.75
N LEU A 38 -14.26 -3.49 2.38
CA LEU A 38 -14.27 -2.04 2.49
C LEU A 38 -13.40 -1.34 1.42
N LEU A 39 -12.32 -1.99 0.98
CA LEU A 39 -11.26 -1.38 0.19
C LEU A 39 -10.91 -2.18 -1.06
N GLU A 40 -10.51 -1.46 -2.11
CA GLU A 40 -9.68 -2.02 -3.17
C GLU A 40 -8.20 -1.81 -2.83
N ILE A 41 -7.40 -2.87 -2.94
CA ILE A 41 -5.97 -2.80 -2.61
C ILE A 41 -5.14 -3.06 -3.86
N LYS A 42 -4.50 -2.01 -4.38
CA LYS A 42 -3.79 -2.03 -5.67
C LYS A 42 -2.30 -1.71 -5.49
N GLN A 43 -1.45 -2.40 -6.23
CA GLN A 43 -0.02 -2.09 -6.30
C GLN A 43 0.20 -0.81 -7.12
N GLY A 44 1.21 -0.02 -6.75
CA GLY A 44 1.72 1.09 -7.56
C GLY A 44 2.34 0.66 -8.89
N ILE A 45 3.03 1.61 -9.52
CA ILE A 45 3.54 1.54 -10.89
C ILE A 45 4.76 0.63 -10.96
N VAL A 46 4.79 -0.24 -11.96
CA VAL A 46 6.00 -1.02 -12.30
C VAL A 46 6.60 -0.41 -13.57
N SER A 47 7.76 0.24 -13.44
CA SER A 47 8.46 0.84 -14.58
C SER A 47 9.02 -0.23 -15.53
N GLY A 48 9.57 -1.32 -14.97
CA GLY A 48 10.34 -2.33 -15.69
C GLY A 48 11.79 -1.93 -15.97
N CYS A 49 12.13 -0.65 -15.82
CA CYS A 49 13.50 -0.15 -15.89
C CYS A 49 13.57 1.26 -15.26
N ASP A 50 13.79 1.35 -13.94
CA ASP A 50 13.83 2.65 -13.26
C ASP A 50 14.82 3.64 -13.91
N LYS A 51 15.98 3.16 -14.40
CA LYS A 51 16.96 4.01 -15.11
C LYS A 51 16.42 4.71 -16.36
N ALA A 52 15.41 4.14 -17.01
CA ALA A 52 14.83 4.69 -18.23
C ALA A 52 13.65 5.64 -17.96
N PHE A 53 12.96 5.46 -16.83
CA PHE A 53 11.69 6.13 -16.58
C PHE A 53 11.71 7.04 -15.34
N VAL A 54 12.71 6.96 -14.47
CA VAL A 54 12.76 7.73 -13.22
C VAL A 54 13.92 8.72 -13.26
N PHE A 55 13.58 9.98 -13.00
CA PHE A 55 14.48 11.12 -13.08
C PHE A 55 14.61 11.79 -11.71
N SER A 56 15.81 12.26 -11.36
CA SER A 56 16.08 13.01 -10.13
C SER A 56 15.91 14.53 -10.29
N HIS A 57 15.46 14.97 -11.47
CA HIS A 57 15.20 16.35 -11.81
C HIS A 57 14.08 16.39 -12.84
N TYR A 58 13.46 17.56 -13.00
CA TYR A 58 12.44 17.78 -14.01
C TYR A 58 13.10 18.05 -15.37
N GLU A 59 12.61 17.38 -16.41
CA GLU A 59 13.08 17.54 -17.79
C GLU A 59 12.00 18.27 -18.60
N GLU A 60 12.27 19.51 -19.00
CA GLU A 60 11.27 20.36 -19.65
C GLU A 60 10.73 19.76 -20.95
N GLU A 61 11.60 19.13 -21.76
CA GLU A 61 11.22 18.45 -23.00
C GLU A 61 10.21 17.30 -22.79
N LEU A 62 10.19 16.72 -21.58
CA LEU A 62 9.31 15.61 -21.21
C LEU A 62 8.11 16.06 -20.36
N GLY A 63 7.92 17.36 -20.15
CA GLY A 63 6.98 17.88 -19.15
C GLY A 63 5.54 17.36 -19.26
N GLU A 64 5.05 17.10 -20.48
CA GLU A 64 3.69 16.55 -20.69
C GLU A 64 3.49 15.09 -20.20
N TYR A 65 4.60 14.39 -19.92
CA TYR A 65 4.63 13.00 -19.47
C TYR A 65 5.16 12.83 -18.04
N LEU A 66 5.89 13.83 -17.52
CA LEU A 66 6.49 13.74 -16.20
C LEU A 66 5.44 13.94 -15.12
N LYS A 67 5.48 13.04 -14.14
CA LYS A 67 4.66 13.09 -12.93
C LYS A 67 5.53 13.03 -11.68
N PRO A 68 5.21 13.75 -10.60
CA PRO A 68 5.91 13.60 -9.33
C PRO A 68 5.84 12.15 -8.85
N PHE A 69 6.99 11.55 -8.51
CA PHE A 69 7.10 10.12 -8.26
C PHE A 69 7.53 9.80 -6.84
N TYR A 70 6.82 8.90 -6.18
CA TYR A 70 7.01 8.55 -4.77
C TYR A 70 7.57 7.14 -4.61
N LYS A 71 8.48 7.00 -3.65
CA LYS A 71 9.09 5.73 -3.24
C LYS A 71 8.60 5.35 -1.85
N ASN A 72 8.76 4.09 -1.48
CA ASN A 72 8.30 3.58 -0.19
C ASN A 72 8.81 4.39 1.01
N LYS A 73 10.03 4.96 0.92
CA LYS A 73 10.63 5.80 1.96
C LYS A 73 9.86 7.07 2.27
N ASP A 74 9.02 7.54 1.34
CA ASP A 74 8.19 8.73 1.51
C ASP A 74 6.98 8.46 2.42
N ILE A 75 6.63 7.19 2.64
CA ILE A 75 5.44 6.81 3.44
C ILE A 75 5.85 6.65 4.90
N PHE A 76 5.44 7.55 5.77
CA PHE A 76 5.61 7.40 7.22
C PHE A 76 4.31 6.91 7.87
N SER A 77 4.34 6.59 9.17
CA SER A 77 3.10 6.28 9.88
C SER A 77 2.23 7.55 9.89
N TYR A 78 1.00 7.42 9.42
CA TYR A 78 -0.02 8.46 9.21
C TYR A 78 0.28 9.49 8.10
N SER A 79 1.52 9.93 7.90
CA SER A 79 1.83 11.02 6.96
C SER A 79 2.65 10.58 5.74
N LEU A 80 2.36 11.16 4.58
CA LEU A 80 3.22 11.10 3.39
C LEU A 80 4.19 12.29 3.42
N GLN A 81 5.49 12.04 3.34
CA GLN A 81 6.52 13.07 3.35
C GLN A 81 7.56 12.78 2.28
N LYS A 82 7.61 13.63 1.26
CA LYS A 82 8.58 13.50 0.17
C LYS A 82 10.01 13.61 0.72
N GLN A 83 10.82 12.57 0.51
CA GLN A 83 12.23 12.56 0.94
C GLN A 83 13.16 13.02 -0.18
N GLU A 84 12.78 12.79 -1.43
CA GLU A 84 13.55 13.16 -2.62
C GLU A 84 12.62 13.61 -3.74
N GLU A 85 13.05 14.63 -4.47
CA GLU A 85 12.37 15.05 -5.70
C GLU A 85 12.69 14.06 -6.83
N LEU A 86 11.70 13.23 -7.14
CA LEU A 86 11.76 12.24 -8.20
C LEU A 86 10.58 12.45 -9.15
N TRP A 87 10.84 12.18 -10.42
CA TRP A 87 9.85 12.27 -11.49
C TRP A 87 9.80 10.96 -12.24
N ILE A 88 8.60 10.54 -12.65
CA ILE A 88 8.41 9.38 -13.51
C ILE A 88 7.92 9.84 -14.88
N LEU A 89 8.58 9.37 -15.92
CA LEU A 89 8.12 9.44 -17.30
C LEU A 89 6.95 8.46 -17.46
N TYR A 90 5.73 8.99 -17.35
CA TYR A 90 4.52 8.18 -17.29
C TYR A 90 3.98 7.88 -18.69
N LEU A 91 4.36 6.71 -19.22
CA LEU A 91 4.00 6.26 -20.56
C LEU A 91 3.15 4.99 -20.51
N ASP A 92 1.82 5.14 -20.54
CA ASP A 92 0.88 4.03 -20.66
C ASP A 92 0.55 3.71 -22.13
N GLU A 93 -0.24 2.66 -22.34
CA GLU A 93 -0.69 2.19 -23.66
C GLU A 93 -1.59 3.18 -24.43
N LYS A 94 -2.12 4.21 -23.76
CA LYS A 94 -2.98 5.24 -24.38
C LYS A 94 -2.17 6.38 -24.99
N ARG A 95 -0.92 6.56 -24.54
CA ARG A 95 0.00 7.57 -25.08
C ARG A 95 0.42 7.17 -26.50
N LYS A 96 0.85 8.15 -27.29
CA LYS A 96 1.46 7.94 -28.61
C LYS A 96 2.96 8.23 -28.51
N TRP A 97 3.74 7.53 -29.31
CA TRP A 97 5.16 7.80 -29.47
C TRP A 97 5.38 9.21 -30.03
N LYS A 98 6.38 9.92 -29.49
CA LYS A 98 6.87 11.20 -30.00
C LYS A 98 8.38 11.18 -30.07
N ASP A 99 8.97 11.86 -31.04
CA ASP A 99 10.41 11.83 -31.31
C ASP A 99 11.27 12.29 -30.13
N VAL A 100 10.74 13.18 -29.29
CA VAL A 100 11.40 13.60 -28.04
C VAL A 100 11.76 12.43 -27.12
N LEU A 101 10.99 11.34 -27.16
CA LEU A 101 11.22 10.15 -26.34
C LEU A 101 12.43 9.32 -26.80
N GLU A 102 12.83 9.43 -28.08
CA GLU A 102 13.94 8.65 -28.66
C GLU A 102 15.24 8.89 -27.89
N LYS A 103 15.54 10.16 -27.61
CA LYS A 103 16.72 10.60 -26.84
C LYS A 103 16.81 9.92 -25.47
N TYR A 104 15.68 9.70 -24.80
CA TYR A 104 15.64 9.21 -23.42
C TYR A 104 15.49 7.69 -23.31
N LEU A 105 14.77 7.06 -24.25
CA LEU A 105 14.43 5.63 -24.16
C LEU A 105 15.29 4.73 -25.06
N SER A 106 15.83 5.24 -26.17
CA SER A 106 16.68 4.45 -27.07
C SER A 106 17.90 3.81 -26.38
N PRO A 107 18.59 4.45 -25.39
CA PRO A 107 19.73 3.82 -24.71
C PRO A 107 19.34 2.57 -23.92
N TYR A 108 18.05 2.39 -23.64
CA TYR A 108 17.52 1.27 -22.86
C TYR A 108 16.72 0.28 -23.72
N ARG A 109 16.59 0.53 -25.03
CA ARG A 109 15.70 -0.22 -25.93
C ARG A 109 15.91 -1.72 -25.87
N GLU A 110 17.15 -2.19 -25.98
CA GLU A 110 17.48 -3.62 -25.95
C GLU A 110 16.96 -4.31 -24.67
N LYS A 111 17.10 -3.63 -23.52
CA LYS A 111 16.59 -4.14 -22.24
C LYS A 111 15.07 -4.10 -22.18
N LEU A 112 14.47 -3.03 -22.70
CA LEU A 112 13.03 -2.83 -22.66
C LEU A 112 12.27 -3.79 -23.59
N GLU A 113 12.82 -4.12 -24.76
CA GLU A 113 12.26 -5.09 -25.71
C GLU A 113 12.26 -6.52 -25.16
N LYS A 114 13.21 -6.86 -24.28
CA LYS A 114 13.28 -8.17 -23.61
C LYS A 114 12.22 -8.37 -22.52
N ARG A 115 11.42 -7.35 -22.19
CA ARG A 115 10.38 -7.46 -21.16
C ARG A 115 9.25 -8.38 -21.62
N ARG A 116 8.81 -9.27 -20.74
CA ARG A 116 7.79 -10.30 -21.04
C ARG A 116 6.54 -9.73 -21.73
N GLU A 117 5.98 -8.64 -21.24
CA GLU A 117 4.73 -8.08 -21.80
C GLU A 117 4.95 -7.47 -23.19
N VAL A 118 6.17 -6.99 -23.48
CA VAL A 118 6.57 -6.51 -24.81
C VAL A 118 6.73 -7.70 -25.76
N GLN A 119 7.41 -8.77 -25.33
CA GLN A 119 7.56 -10.00 -26.11
C GLN A 119 6.21 -10.67 -26.42
N LEU A 120 5.23 -10.49 -25.53
CA LEU A 120 3.85 -10.96 -25.73
C LEU A 120 2.98 -9.98 -26.54
N GLY A 121 3.53 -8.85 -27.01
CA GLY A 121 2.82 -7.86 -27.82
C GLY A 121 1.72 -7.09 -27.09
N LYS A 122 1.71 -7.08 -25.76
CA LYS A 122 0.65 -6.42 -24.97
C LYS A 122 0.89 -4.93 -24.74
N ILE A 123 2.16 -4.53 -24.71
CA ILE A 123 2.58 -3.13 -24.57
C ILE A 123 3.70 -2.84 -25.56
N ALA A 124 3.85 -1.59 -25.97
CA ALA A 124 5.02 -1.19 -26.74
C ALA A 124 6.28 -1.22 -25.86
N TRP A 125 7.44 -1.40 -26.49
CA TRP A 125 8.72 -1.46 -25.77
C TRP A 125 9.03 -0.19 -24.96
N TRP A 126 8.44 0.95 -25.32
CA TRP A 126 8.63 2.22 -24.64
C TRP A 126 7.58 2.53 -23.55
N ASN A 127 6.57 1.68 -23.36
CA ASN A 127 5.61 1.86 -22.26
C ASN A 127 6.20 1.42 -20.92
N LEU A 128 5.64 1.92 -19.82
CA LEU A 128 5.84 1.35 -18.48
C LEU A 128 5.46 -0.13 -18.47
N GLN A 129 6.20 -0.95 -17.73
CA GLN A 129 5.95 -2.40 -17.65
C GLN A 129 4.51 -2.68 -17.21
N TRP A 130 4.09 -2.06 -16.11
CA TRP A 130 2.69 -2.00 -15.72
C TRP A 130 2.36 -0.59 -15.25
N ALA A 131 1.79 0.20 -16.17
CA ALA A 131 1.07 1.43 -15.84
C ALA A 131 -0.17 1.11 -15.00
N ARG A 132 -0.83 2.16 -14.50
CA ARG A 132 -2.07 2.06 -13.74
C ARG A 132 -3.13 2.99 -14.29
N ASP A 133 -4.36 2.74 -13.87
CA ASP A 133 -5.43 3.70 -14.05
C ASP A 133 -5.15 4.94 -13.19
N GLU A 134 -4.90 6.09 -13.81
CA GLU A 134 -4.51 7.32 -13.10
C GLU A 134 -5.54 7.77 -12.05
N ARG A 135 -6.81 7.35 -12.17
CA ARG A 135 -7.86 7.59 -11.16
C ARG A 135 -7.47 7.08 -9.77
N MET A 136 -6.62 6.06 -9.67
CA MET A 136 -6.19 5.53 -8.38
C MET A 136 -5.18 6.42 -7.64
N PHE A 137 -4.54 7.35 -8.36
CA PHE A 137 -3.54 8.25 -7.77
C PHE A 137 -4.18 9.50 -7.17
N GLN A 138 -5.44 9.76 -7.48
CA GLN A 138 -6.19 10.95 -7.08
C GLN A 138 -7.15 10.64 -5.94
N GLY A 139 -7.56 11.69 -5.22
CA GLY A 139 -8.57 11.63 -4.17
C GLY A 139 -8.13 10.89 -2.89
N PRO A 140 -9.03 10.78 -1.90
CA PRO A 140 -8.76 10.16 -0.61
C PRO A 140 -8.32 8.69 -0.72
N LYS A 141 -7.15 8.38 -0.17
CA LYS A 141 -6.60 7.03 -0.13
C LYS A 141 -5.64 6.84 1.03
N ILE A 142 -5.41 5.58 1.39
CA ILE A 142 -4.31 5.18 2.27
C ILE A 142 -3.20 4.56 1.41
N LEU A 143 -1.95 4.88 1.73
CA LEU A 143 -0.74 4.39 1.08
C LEU A 143 0.04 3.53 2.07
N GLY A 144 0.46 2.34 1.67
CA GLY A 144 1.25 1.42 2.50
C GLY A 144 2.55 1.01 1.84
N ARG A 145 3.63 0.87 2.62
CA ARG A 145 4.90 0.28 2.12
C ARG A 145 4.71 -1.21 1.88
N GLN A 146 5.07 -1.73 0.71
CA GLN A 146 4.95 -3.17 0.43
C GLN A 146 5.77 -4.02 1.41
N ARG A 147 6.99 -3.60 1.74
CA ARG A 147 7.93 -4.39 2.56
C ARG A 147 8.52 -3.54 3.67
N CYS A 148 8.27 -3.92 4.93
CA CYS A 148 8.71 -3.13 6.09
C CYS A 148 8.70 -3.93 7.41
N LYS A 149 9.37 -3.39 8.43
CA LYS A 149 9.46 -3.98 9.78
C LYS A 149 8.31 -3.59 10.72
N GLY A 150 7.45 -2.67 10.30
CA GLY A 150 6.37 -2.13 11.13
C GLY A 150 5.24 -1.58 10.26
N ASN A 151 4.32 -0.85 10.88
CA ASN A 151 3.19 -0.25 10.17
C ASN A 151 3.58 1.12 9.60
N TRP A 152 3.57 1.21 8.29
CA TRP A 152 3.90 2.43 7.55
C TRP A 152 2.77 2.69 6.57
N PHE A 153 1.65 3.13 7.12
CA PHE A 153 0.47 3.52 6.37
C PHE A 153 0.22 5.01 6.54
N ALA A 154 0.09 5.72 5.43
CA ALA A 154 -0.16 7.15 5.39
C ALA A 154 -1.47 7.46 4.67
N TYR A 155 -2.11 8.57 5.04
CA TYR A 155 -3.23 9.12 4.28
C TYR A 155 -2.75 10.20 3.31
N SER A 156 -3.44 10.31 2.17
CA SER A 156 -3.22 11.42 1.23
C SER A 156 -4.44 11.63 0.34
N GLU A 157 -4.80 12.90 0.12
CA GLU A 157 -5.78 13.32 -0.89
C GLU A 157 -5.12 13.83 -2.18
N GLU A 158 -3.81 14.10 -2.12
CA GLU A 158 -3.00 14.64 -3.21
C GLU A 158 -2.81 13.61 -4.33
N GLU A 159 -2.37 14.06 -5.50
CA GLU A 159 -2.00 13.16 -6.59
C GLU A 159 -0.68 12.44 -6.29
N VAL A 160 -0.68 11.10 -6.17
CA VAL A 160 0.50 10.33 -5.78
C VAL A 160 0.78 9.22 -6.78
N TYR A 161 1.78 9.41 -7.66
CA TYR A 161 2.32 8.34 -8.51
C TYR A 161 3.41 7.60 -7.75
N GLY A 162 3.12 6.39 -7.31
CA GLY A 162 3.97 5.61 -6.43
C GLY A 162 4.58 4.41 -7.14
N SER A 163 5.80 4.05 -6.76
CA SER A 163 6.47 2.84 -7.23
C SER A 163 5.75 1.54 -6.84
N ALA A 164 6.20 0.43 -7.42
CA ALA A 164 5.70 -0.92 -7.16
C ALA A 164 5.75 -1.36 -5.69
N ASP A 165 6.61 -0.73 -4.89
CA ASP A 165 6.75 -0.96 -3.45
C ASP A 165 5.76 -0.11 -2.62
N ILE A 166 4.81 0.58 -3.25
CA ILE A 166 3.70 1.31 -2.61
C ILE A 166 2.38 0.64 -2.97
N TYR A 167 1.54 0.40 -1.97
CA TYR A 167 0.19 -0.16 -2.12
C TYR A 167 -0.85 0.90 -1.77
N TYR A 168 -1.90 0.94 -2.58
CA TYR A 168 -3.00 1.89 -2.52
C TYR A 168 -4.22 1.19 -1.96
N PHE A 169 -4.80 1.76 -0.92
CA PHE A 169 -6.01 1.30 -0.26
C PHE A 169 -7.10 2.33 -0.60
N LEU A 170 -7.91 1.99 -1.58
CA LEU A 170 -8.93 2.86 -2.17
C LEU A 170 -10.30 2.52 -1.58
N PRO A 171 -11.11 3.50 -1.17
CA PRO A 171 -12.44 3.25 -0.63
C PRO A 171 -13.37 2.66 -1.70
N LYS A 172 -14.10 1.59 -1.37
CA LYS A 172 -15.16 1.04 -2.25
C LYS A 172 -16.47 1.81 -2.17
N LYS A 173 -16.64 2.65 -1.14
CA LYS A 173 -17.83 3.47 -0.88
C LYS A 173 -17.39 4.90 -0.59
N GLU A 174 -18.10 5.89 -1.11
CA GLU A 174 -17.74 7.32 -0.96
C GLU A 174 -17.65 7.78 0.50
N LYS A 175 -18.52 7.27 1.38
CA LYS A 175 -18.60 7.67 2.80
C LYS A 175 -17.82 6.76 3.75
N LEU A 176 -16.78 6.09 3.26
CA LEU A 176 -15.94 5.23 4.10
C LEU A 176 -15.00 6.08 4.96
N ASP A 177 -14.98 5.82 6.27
CA ASP A 177 -14.08 6.51 7.20
C ASP A 177 -12.66 5.95 7.09
N LEU A 178 -11.87 6.55 6.21
CA LEU A 178 -10.48 6.16 6.00
C LEU A 178 -9.60 6.48 7.21
N PHE A 179 -9.94 7.44 8.06
CA PHE A 179 -9.14 7.75 9.24
C PHE A 179 -9.25 6.67 10.31
N TYR A 180 -10.43 6.11 10.52
CA TYR A 180 -10.59 4.93 11.37
C TYR A 180 -9.75 3.75 10.87
N ILE A 181 -9.82 3.47 9.56
CA ILE A 181 -9.05 2.36 8.97
C ILE A 181 -7.55 2.63 9.05
N LEU A 182 -7.12 3.87 8.84
CA LEU A 182 -5.72 4.29 8.99
C LEU A 182 -5.22 4.06 10.42
N ALA A 183 -6.04 4.36 11.44
CA ALA A 183 -5.73 4.10 12.84
C ALA A 183 -5.55 2.59 13.08
N TYR A 184 -6.48 1.78 12.58
CA TYR A 184 -6.41 0.33 12.68
C TYR A 184 -5.14 -0.22 12.00
N LEU A 185 -4.85 0.19 10.76
CA LEU A 185 -3.66 -0.23 10.02
C LEU A 185 -2.34 0.16 10.70
N ASN A 186 -2.34 1.26 11.47
CA ASN A 186 -1.19 1.69 12.27
C ASN A 186 -1.21 1.16 13.71
N SER A 187 -2.15 0.28 14.09
CA SER A 187 -2.23 -0.30 15.44
C SER A 187 -1.39 -1.58 15.61
N SER A 188 -1.03 -1.88 16.85
CA SER A 188 -0.40 -3.16 17.23
C SER A 188 -1.31 -4.37 16.97
N LEU A 189 -2.63 -4.20 17.02
CA LEU A 189 -3.58 -5.27 16.71
C LEU A 189 -3.46 -5.73 15.25
N PHE A 190 -3.39 -4.77 14.32
CA PHE A 190 -3.13 -5.08 12.91
C PHE A 190 -1.79 -5.78 12.74
N SER A 191 -0.71 -5.25 13.35
CA SER A 191 0.62 -5.87 13.28
C SER A 191 0.59 -7.31 13.79
N PHE A 192 -0.06 -7.55 14.93
CA PHE A 192 -0.17 -8.86 15.54
C PHE A 192 -0.85 -9.84 14.58
N TRP A 193 -2.04 -9.50 14.07
CA TRP A 193 -2.76 -10.38 13.15
C TRP A 193 -1.94 -10.64 11.88
N TYR A 194 -1.39 -9.59 11.26
CA TYR A 194 -0.67 -9.72 10.00
C TYR A 194 0.64 -10.49 10.17
N GLN A 195 1.29 -10.39 11.33
CA GLN A 195 2.49 -11.17 11.60
C GLN A 195 2.21 -12.68 11.65
N HIS A 196 1.03 -13.10 12.10
CA HIS A 196 0.71 -14.53 12.22
C HIS A 196 -0.01 -15.09 10.99
N CYS A 197 -0.87 -14.29 10.36
CA CYS A 197 -1.75 -14.73 9.27
C CYS A 197 -1.38 -14.15 7.89
N GLY A 198 -0.60 -13.08 7.86
CA GLY A 198 -0.17 -12.39 6.65
C GLY A 198 1.08 -13.02 6.02
N LYS A 199 1.70 -12.29 5.08
CA LYS A 199 2.92 -12.74 4.39
C LYS A 199 4.15 -12.07 4.97
N LYS A 200 5.24 -12.85 5.06
CA LYS A 200 6.56 -12.42 5.52
C LYS A 200 7.66 -12.90 4.58
N LYS A 201 8.76 -12.15 4.54
CA LYS A 201 10.02 -12.56 3.91
C LYS A 201 11.18 -12.22 4.84
N GLY A 202 11.73 -13.26 5.48
CA GLY A 202 12.64 -13.08 6.60
C GLY A 202 11.98 -12.28 7.71
N ASN A 203 12.63 -11.20 8.15
CA ASN A 203 12.15 -10.33 9.23
C ASN A 203 11.23 -9.18 8.74
N LEU A 204 10.86 -9.15 7.46
CA LEU A 204 9.99 -8.12 6.89
C LEU A 204 8.58 -8.66 6.70
N LEU A 205 7.59 -7.82 7.02
CA LEU A 205 6.22 -8.02 6.56
C LEU A 205 6.16 -7.71 5.05
N GLU A 206 5.34 -8.45 4.31
CA GLU A 206 5.07 -8.21 2.89
C GLU A 206 3.57 -7.97 2.65
N PHE A 207 3.20 -6.72 2.47
CA PHE A 207 1.84 -6.22 2.25
C PHE A 207 1.38 -6.39 0.81
N TYR A 208 1.18 -7.63 0.37
CA TYR A 208 0.54 -7.94 -0.91
C TYR A 208 -1.00 -7.83 -0.81
N SER A 209 -1.65 -7.50 -1.93
CA SER A 209 -3.12 -7.31 -1.97
C SER A 209 -3.87 -8.53 -1.43
N LYS A 210 -3.56 -9.75 -1.89
CA LYS A 210 -4.30 -10.96 -1.51
C LYS A 210 -4.34 -11.21 0.01
N PRO A 211 -3.22 -11.21 0.76
CA PRO A 211 -3.27 -11.31 2.22
C PRO A 211 -3.93 -10.10 2.90
N LEU A 212 -3.70 -8.88 2.42
CA LEU A 212 -4.31 -7.68 3.01
C LEU A 212 -5.84 -7.70 2.93
N LEU A 213 -6.41 -8.16 1.82
CA LEU A 213 -7.85 -8.27 1.64
C LEU A 213 -8.52 -9.19 2.68
N LYS A 214 -7.76 -10.11 3.30
CA LYS A 214 -8.26 -11.07 4.31
C LYS A 214 -8.14 -10.57 5.75
N VAL A 215 -7.52 -9.41 5.97
CA VAL A 215 -7.32 -8.85 7.30
C VAL A 215 -8.70 -8.54 7.91
N PRO A 216 -9.04 -9.12 9.08
CA PRO A 216 -10.26 -8.81 9.81
C PRO A 216 -10.20 -7.40 10.38
N ILE A 217 -11.33 -6.71 10.37
CA ILE A 217 -11.48 -5.43 11.03
C ILE A 217 -12.87 -5.39 11.66
N TYR A 218 -12.95 -4.88 12.90
CA TYR A 218 -14.19 -4.37 13.43
C TYR A 218 -14.35 -2.93 12.93
N TYR A 219 -15.34 -2.67 12.10
CA TYR A 219 -15.69 -1.33 11.62
C TYR A 219 -17.10 -1.01 12.13
N PRO A 220 -17.23 -0.18 13.18
CA PRO A 220 -18.53 0.18 13.74
C PRO A 220 -19.38 0.88 12.68
N GLU A 221 -20.64 0.48 12.49
CA GLU A 221 -21.58 1.20 11.61
C GLU A 221 -22.01 2.54 12.22
N ASN A 222 -22.09 2.62 13.55
CA ASN A 222 -22.33 3.85 14.28
C ASN A 222 -21.13 4.81 14.12
N ILE A 223 -21.39 6.01 13.59
CA ILE A 223 -20.36 7.05 13.39
C ILE A 223 -19.76 7.49 14.72
N GLU A 224 -20.57 7.63 15.77
CA GLU A 224 -20.12 8.12 17.07
C GLU A 224 -19.08 7.18 17.70
N GLU A 225 -19.21 5.86 17.49
CA GLU A 225 -18.26 4.86 18.00
C GLU A 225 -16.87 4.94 17.35
N ARG A 226 -16.78 5.46 16.12
CA ARG A 226 -15.51 5.60 15.40
C ARG A 226 -14.97 7.02 15.37
N GLN A 227 -15.83 8.03 15.59
CA GLN A 227 -15.49 9.45 15.45
C GLN A 227 -14.27 9.86 16.28
N GLU A 228 -14.16 9.41 17.53
CA GLU A 228 -13.03 9.75 18.39
C GLU A 228 -11.72 9.17 17.84
N ILE A 229 -11.73 7.92 17.36
CA ILE A 229 -10.54 7.28 16.78
C ILE A 229 -10.14 7.94 15.46
N SER A 230 -11.13 8.27 14.62
CA SER A 230 -10.90 9.00 13.37
C SER A 230 -10.29 10.38 13.62
N LYS A 231 -10.76 11.09 14.66
CA LYS A 231 -10.18 12.36 15.09
C LYS A 231 -8.75 12.20 15.62
N LEU A 232 -8.47 11.16 16.41
CA LEU A 232 -7.11 10.89 16.86
C LEU A 232 -6.18 10.61 15.67
N ALA A 233 -6.63 9.83 14.69
CA ALA A 233 -5.86 9.55 13.48
C ALA A 233 -5.62 10.80 12.63
N SER A 234 -6.63 11.67 12.46
CA SER A 234 -6.43 12.94 11.73
C SER A 234 -5.38 13.82 12.40
N LEU A 235 -5.40 13.91 13.74
CA LEU A 235 -4.37 14.62 14.50
C LEU A 235 -2.99 13.96 14.42
N GLN A 236 -2.90 12.64 14.21
CA GLN A 236 -1.62 11.95 13.96
C GLN A 236 -1.03 12.30 12.59
N ILE A 237 -1.88 12.53 11.57
CA ILE A 237 -1.43 12.96 10.24
C ILE A 237 -0.78 14.33 10.32
N GLU A 238 -1.41 15.28 11.02
CA GLU A 238 -0.86 16.63 11.21
C GLU A 238 0.45 16.62 11.99
N LYS A 239 0.48 15.88 13.10
CA LYS A 239 1.67 15.74 13.92
C LYS A 239 1.60 14.46 14.75
N TYR A 240 2.56 13.58 14.57
CA TYR A 240 2.62 12.37 15.38
C TYR A 240 2.82 12.67 16.88
N SER A 241 2.05 11.99 17.73
CA SER A 241 2.19 11.97 19.19
C SER A 241 2.08 10.53 19.72
N ARG A 242 2.98 10.17 20.63
CA ARG A 242 2.92 8.88 21.34
C ARG A 242 1.69 8.77 22.24
N GLU A 243 1.24 9.87 22.84
CA GLU A 243 0.05 9.86 23.70
C GLU A 243 -1.21 9.52 22.91
N ARG A 244 -1.38 10.15 21.73
CA ARG A 244 -2.49 9.83 20.81
C ARG A 244 -2.38 8.40 20.31
N GLN A 245 -1.17 7.95 19.96
CA GLN A 245 -0.96 6.57 19.55
C GLN A 245 -1.40 5.61 20.66
N GLN A 246 -1.04 5.88 21.93
CA GLN A 246 -1.44 5.01 23.04
C GLN A 246 -2.96 4.95 23.22
N LYS A 247 -3.69 6.05 22.99
CA LYS A 247 -5.16 6.05 23.01
C LYS A 247 -5.74 5.17 21.89
N ILE A 248 -5.18 5.27 20.68
CA ILE A 248 -5.53 4.40 19.55
C ILE A 248 -5.24 2.93 19.88
N GLU A 249 -4.06 2.62 20.43
CA GLU A 249 -3.68 1.26 20.83
C GLU A 249 -4.62 0.70 21.89
N ASN A 250 -4.98 1.50 22.90
CA ASN A 250 -5.89 1.08 23.96
C ASN A 250 -7.29 0.75 23.41
N TYR A 251 -7.75 1.48 22.40
CA TYR A 251 -9.03 1.22 21.75
C TYR A 251 -9.02 -0.13 21.00
N PHE A 252 -7.95 -0.43 20.26
CA PHE A 252 -7.83 -1.68 19.50
C PHE A 252 -7.32 -2.87 20.34
N LYS A 253 -7.08 -2.69 21.64
CA LYS A 253 -6.61 -3.78 22.50
C LYS A 253 -7.72 -4.82 22.68
N ILE A 254 -7.36 -6.09 22.51
CA ILE A 254 -8.25 -7.24 22.71
C ILE A 254 -7.85 -8.00 23.98
#